data_AF-I4DKE7-F1
#
_entry.id   AF-I4DKE7-F1
#
_cell.length_a   1.000
_cell.length_b   1.000
_cell.length_c   1.000
_cell.angle_alpha   90.00
_cell.angle_beta   90.00
_cell.angle_gamma   90.00
#
_symmetry.space_group_name_H-M   'P 1'
#
loop_
_entity.id
_entity.type
_entity.pdbx_description
1 polymer ?
#
loop_
_entity_poly.entity_id
_entity_poly.type
_entity_poly.pdbx_seq_one_letter_code
_entity_poly.pdbx_strand_id
1 'polypeptide(L)'
;MFLIPLSPEQRRTTDGLLHMVVKDKDMFSMSNAFVGEAYLHFGEVPDTPAPISSLPQQHLPLTRPDNIDGDAIKALESRQGDKQAREFLKKQRQKMPSKQFFSLG
;
A
#
# COMPACT_ATOMS: atom_id res chain seq x y z
N MET A 1 14.63 12.45 -4.03
CA MET A 1 14.98 11.05 -4.35
C MET A 1 14.98 10.27 -3.05
N PHE A 2 14.21 9.19 -2.94
CA PHE A 2 14.27 8.30 -1.79
C PHE A 2 15.07 7.06 -2.18
N LEU A 3 15.88 6.54 -1.25
CA LEU A 3 16.69 5.34 -1.44
C LEU A 3 16.23 4.31 -0.42
N ILE A 4 16.02 3.08 -0.88
CA ILE A 4 15.65 1.95 -0.02
C ILE A 4 16.87 1.03 0.05
N PRO A 5 17.69 1.11 1.10
CA PRO A 5 18.81 0.20 1.26
C PRO A 5 18.28 -1.18 1.64
N LEU A 6 18.37 -2.13 0.72
CA LEU A 6 18.02 -3.54 0.97
C LEU A 6 19.30 -4.32 1.27
N SER A 7 19.27 -5.17 2.29
CA SER A 7 20.33 -6.16 2.49
C SER A 7 20.32 -7.19 1.35
N PRO A 8 21.45 -7.91 1.12
CA PRO A 8 21.48 -8.97 0.11
C PRO A 8 20.43 -10.07 0.34
N GLU A 9 20.11 -10.35 1.60
CA GLU A 9 19.06 -11.31 1.99
C GLU A 9 17.68 -10.76 1.62
N GLN A 10 17.37 -9.51 1.97
CA GLN A 10 16.10 -8.87 1.63
C GLN A 10 15.87 -8.78 0.12
N ARG A 11 16.93 -8.50 -0.65
CA ARG A 11 16.86 -8.44 -2.11
C ARG A 11 16.60 -9.82 -2.73
N ARG A 12 17.06 -10.91 -2.09
CA ARG A 12 16.85 -12.29 -2.54
C ARG A 12 15.58 -12.93 -1.98
N THR A 13 14.79 -12.21 -1.18
CA THR A 13 13.52 -12.71 -0.65
C THR A 13 12.60 -13.07 -1.82
N THR A 14 12.26 -14.37 -1.90
CA THR A 14 11.25 -14.86 -2.84
C THR A 14 9.93 -14.15 -2.60
N ASP A 15 9.28 -13.69 -3.67
CA ASP A 15 8.03 -12.92 -3.62
C ASP A 15 8.09 -11.62 -2.78
N GLY A 16 9.28 -11.04 -2.65
CA GLY A 16 9.46 -9.71 -2.05
C GLY A 16 8.65 -8.64 -2.78
N LEU A 17 7.96 -7.80 -2.00
CA LEU A 17 7.04 -6.78 -2.51
C LEU A 17 7.31 -5.43 -1.84
N LEU A 18 7.42 -4.38 -2.63
CA LEU A 18 7.35 -3.00 -2.14
C LEU A 18 5.89 -2.55 -2.14
N HIS A 19 5.39 -2.18 -0.97
CA HIS A 19 4.07 -1.56 -0.81
C HIS A 19 4.22 -0.07 -0.56
N MET A 20 3.74 0.73 -1.52
CA MET A 20 3.77 2.19 -1.47
C MET A 20 2.39 2.72 -1.12
N VAL A 21 2.31 3.61 -0.12
CA VAL A 21 1.05 4.23 0.31
C VAL A 21 1.17 5.74 0.20
N VAL A 22 0.30 6.34 -0.61
CA VAL A 22 0.20 7.78 -0.77
C VAL A 22 -0.90 8.28 0.15
N LYS A 23 -0.57 9.29 0.96
CA LYS A 23 -1.51 9.96 1.84
C LYS A 23 -1.46 11.45 1.60
N ASP A 24 -2.61 12.10 1.65
CA ASP A 24 -2.71 13.54 1.72
C ASP A 24 -2.59 13.96 3.18
N LYS A 25 -1.67 14.89 3.44
CA LYS A 25 -1.41 15.40 4.77
C LYS A 25 -2.15 16.72 4.91
N ASP A 26 -3.27 16.66 5.62
CA ASP A 26 -3.94 17.88 6.07
C ASP A 26 -3.18 18.42 7.29
N MET A 27 -2.80 19.70 7.22
CA MET A 27 -2.08 20.39 8.30
C MET A 27 -2.99 20.71 9.49
N PHE A 28 -4.31 20.73 9.29
CA PHE A 28 -5.28 21.15 10.30
C PHE A 28 -6.15 20.01 10.83
N SER A 29 -6.45 18.98 10.03
CA SER A 29 -7.05 17.76 10.54
C SER A 29 -5.99 16.76 11.01
N MET A 30 -6.18 16.16 12.19
CA MET A 30 -5.31 15.11 12.73
C MET A 30 -5.38 13.78 11.93
N SER A 31 -5.90 13.80 10.71
CA SER A 31 -6.13 12.64 9.86
C SER A 31 -5.43 12.78 8.52
N ASN A 32 -4.41 11.97 8.28
CA ASN A 32 -3.82 11.82 6.95
C ASN A 32 -4.77 10.98 6.08
N ALA A 33 -5.39 11.60 5.07
CA ALA A 33 -6.33 10.93 4.19
C ALA A 33 -5.59 9.97 3.25
N PHE A 34 -6.11 8.75 3.10
CA PHE A 34 -5.55 7.78 2.14
C PHE A 34 -5.91 8.18 0.71
N VAL A 35 -4.90 8.34 -0.15
CA VAL A 35 -5.08 8.74 -1.56
C VAL A 35 -5.01 7.53 -2.49
N GLY A 36 -4.15 6.57 -2.17
CA GLY A 36 -4.00 5.35 -2.95
C GLY A 36 -2.78 4.55 -2.56
N GLU A 37 -2.67 3.35 -3.13
CA GLU A 37 -1.54 2.46 -2.95
C GLU A 37 -1.09 1.81 -4.24
N ALA A 38 0.19 1.46 -4.29
CA ALA A 38 0.82 0.75 -5.38
C ALA A 38 1.72 -0.37 -4.84
N TYR A 39 1.91 -1.38 -5.67
CA TYR A 39 2.70 -2.56 -5.37
C TYR A 39 3.73 -2.77 -6.48
N LEU A 40 4.95 -3.16 -6.11
CA LEU A 40 6.04 -3.45 -7.03
C LEU A 40 6.82 -4.65 -6.53
N HIS A 41 6.85 -5.75 -7.28
CA HIS A 41 7.66 -6.90 -6.89
C HIS A 41 9.15 -6.59 -7.02
N PHE A 42 9.98 -7.14 -6.14
CA PHE A 42 11.43 -6.97 -6.23
C PHE A 42 12.00 -7.57 -7.52
N GLY A 43 11.36 -8.61 -8.08
CA GLY A 43 11.72 -9.17 -9.38
C GLY A 43 11.47 -8.23 -10.57
N GLU A 44 10.64 -7.21 -10.40
CA GLU A 44 10.40 -6.19 -11.43
C GLU A 44 11.42 -5.05 -11.37
N VAL A 45 12.21 -4.97 -10.29
CA VAL A 45 13.26 -3.95 -10.14
C VAL A 45 14.54 -4.44 -10.84
N PRO A 46 15.02 -3.75 -11.89
CA PRO A 46 16.23 -4.19 -12.59
C PRO A 46 17.46 -4.12 -11.68
N ASP A 47 18.22 -5.22 -11.61
CA ASP A 47 19.54 -5.21 -10.99
C ASP A 47 20.58 -4.80 -12.02
N THR A 48 20.99 -3.53 -11.96
CA THR A 48 21.86 -2.93 -12.97
C THR A 48 22.86 -1.96 -12.35
N PRO A 49 24.12 -1.94 -12.80
CA PRO A 49 25.10 -0.94 -12.39
C PRO A 49 24.89 0.42 -13.08
N ALA A 50 23.94 0.50 -14.03
CA ALA A 50 23.68 1.73 -14.76
C ALA A 50 23.14 2.84 -13.84
N PRO A 51 23.50 4.11 -14.07
CA PRO A 51 23.02 5.22 -13.26
C PRO A 51 21.50 5.38 -13.41
N ILE A 52 20.81 5.78 -12.33
CA ILE A 52 19.35 5.93 -12.31
C ILE A 52 18.83 6.88 -13.41
N SER A 53 19.62 7.88 -13.80
CA SER A 53 19.30 8.83 -14.87
C SER A 53 19.23 8.19 -16.26
N SER A 54 19.82 7.02 -16.44
CA SER A 54 19.80 6.26 -17.70
C SER A 54 18.70 5.19 -17.74
N LEU A 55 18.01 4.96 -16.62
CA LEU A 55 16.94 3.96 -16.52
C LEU A 55 15.60 4.59 -16.91
N PRO A 56 14.72 3.84 -17.60
CA PRO A 56 13.39 4.33 -17.92
C PRO A 56 12.57 4.54 -16.64
N GLN A 57 11.76 5.60 -16.62
CA GLN A 57 10.83 5.83 -15.53
C GLN A 57 9.69 4.80 -15.58
N GLN A 58 9.48 4.09 -14.47
CA GLN A 58 8.35 3.20 -14.30
C GLN A 58 7.19 3.96 -13.65
N HIS A 59 6.01 3.90 -14.28
CA HIS A 59 4.77 4.44 -13.73
C HIS A 59 4.00 3.33 -13.04
N LEU A 60 3.76 3.47 -11.73
CA LEU A 60 2.95 2.54 -10.97
C LEU A 60 1.51 3.03 -10.87
N PRO A 61 0.50 2.22 -11.25
CA PRO A 61 -0.89 2.60 -11.11
C PRO A 61 -1.27 2.67 -9.63
N LEU A 62 -1.85 3.79 -9.22
CA LEU A 62 -2.42 3.92 -7.88
C LEU A 62 -3.79 3.26 -7.85
N THR A 63 -3.96 2.34 -6.92
CA THR A 63 -5.21 1.65 -6.64
C THR A 63 -5.82 2.15 -5.34
N ARG A 64 -7.15 2.07 -5.24
CA ARG A 64 -7.88 2.34 -4.00
C ARG A 64 -8.87 1.20 -3.76
N PRO A 65 -8.96 0.66 -2.55
CA PRO A 65 -10.03 -0.28 -2.21
C PRO A 65 -11.38 0.43 -2.35
N ASP A 66 -12.25 -0.11 -3.18
CA ASP A 66 -13.63 0.37 -3.41
C ASP A 66 -14.67 -0.48 -2.67
N ASN A 67 -14.32 -1.72 -2.33
CA ASN A 67 -15.12 -2.66 -1.57
C ASN A 67 -14.25 -3.48 -0.61
N ILE A 68 -14.88 -4.07 0.42
CA ILE A 68 -14.22 -5.00 1.34
C ILE A 68 -14.94 -6.35 1.42
N ASP A 69 -15.81 -6.68 0.46
CA ASP A 69 -16.68 -7.87 0.56
C ASP A 69 -16.15 -9.11 -0.19
N GLY A 70 -14.85 -9.15 -0.47
CA GLY A 70 -14.19 -10.27 -1.15
C GLY A 70 -13.99 -11.50 -0.26
N ASP A 71 -13.88 -12.67 -0.88
CA ASP A 71 -13.70 -13.95 -0.18
C ASP A 71 -12.46 -13.97 0.72
N ALA A 72 -11.38 -13.29 0.30
CA ALA A 72 -10.18 -13.13 1.10
C ALA A 72 -10.43 -12.37 2.42
N ILE A 73 -11.28 -11.33 2.41
CA ILE A 73 -11.64 -10.60 3.62
C ILE A 73 -12.46 -11.50 4.54
N LYS A 74 -13.48 -12.17 4.02
CA LYS A 74 -14.32 -13.10 4.79
C LYS A 74 -13.50 -14.22 5.43
N ALA A 75 -12.53 -14.76 4.69
CA ALA A 75 -11.62 -15.78 5.18
C ALA A 75 -10.64 -15.26 6.26
N LEU A 76 -10.30 -13.96 6.27
CA LEU A 76 -9.53 -13.35 7.35
C LEU A 76 -10.40 -13.07 8.57
N GLU A 77 -11.66 -12.67 8.38
CA GLU A 77 -12.62 -12.41 9.46
C GLU A 77 -13.00 -13.65 10.25
N SER A 78 -13.04 -14.82 9.59
CA SER A 78 -13.36 -16.09 10.24
C SER A 78 -12.24 -16.62 11.15
N ARG A 79 -11.02 -16.06 11.08
CA ARG A 79 -9.87 -16.51 11.88
C ARG A 79 -9.93 -15.98 13.31
N GLN A 80 -10.66 -16.67 14.17
CA GLN A 80 -10.76 -16.31 15.58
C GLN A 80 -9.39 -16.34 16.27
N GLY A 81 -9.09 -15.30 17.05
CA GLY A 81 -7.82 -15.18 17.78
C GLY A 81 -6.61 -14.71 16.95
N ASP A 82 -6.75 -14.57 15.63
CA ASP A 82 -5.67 -14.07 14.76
C ASP A 82 -5.54 -12.54 14.88
N LYS A 83 -4.65 -12.09 15.76
CA LYS A 83 -4.39 -10.67 15.99
C LYS A 83 -3.90 -9.96 14.71
N GLN A 84 -3.10 -10.63 13.89
CA GLN A 84 -2.53 -10.02 12.69
C GLN A 84 -3.62 -9.80 11.64
N ALA A 85 -4.49 -10.79 11.42
CA ALA A 85 -5.64 -10.64 10.53
C ALA A 85 -6.55 -9.50 10.98
N ARG A 86 -6.86 -9.42 12.29
CA ARG A 86 -7.70 -8.35 12.83
C ARG A 86 -7.10 -6.96 12.64
N GLU A 87 -5.80 -6.80 12.86
CA GLU A 87 -5.09 -5.53 12.66
C GLU A 87 -5.03 -5.14 11.18
N PHE A 88 -4.80 -6.10 10.30
CA PHE A 88 -4.85 -5.89 8.86
C PHE A 88 -6.23 -5.39 8.40
N LEU A 89 -7.30 -6.08 8.81
CA LEU A 89 -8.67 -5.72 8.46
C LEU A 89 -9.04 -4.33 8.98
N LYS A 90 -8.62 -3.96 10.20
CA LYS A 90 -8.80 -2.60 10.73
C LYS A 90 -8.13 -1.55 9.85
N LYS A 91 -6.88 -1.79 9.43
CA LYS A 91 -6.13 -0.88 8.55
C LYS A 91 -6.79 -0.79 7.16
N GLN A 92 -7.26 -1.90 6.61
CA GLN A 92 -7.96 -1.89 5.31
C GLN A 92 -9.25 -1.09 5.37
N ARG A 93 -10.04 -1.25 6.44
CA ARG A 93 -11.28 -0.47 6.66
C ARG A 93 -11.02 1.04 6.77
N GLN A 94 -9.88 1.45 7.31
CA GLN A 94 -9.49 2.86 7.41
C GLN A 94 -9.08 3.50 6.07
N LYS A 95 -8.74 2.70 5.05
CA LYS A 95 -8.41 3.20 3.72
C LYS A 95 -9.65 3.48 2.87
N MET A 96 -10.79 2.89 3.23
CA MET A 96 -12.03 3.15 2.52
C MET A 96 -12.46 4.59 2.74
N PRO A 97 -12.98 5.27 1.70
CA PRO A 97 -13.53 6.61 1.86
C PRO A 97 -14.65 6.55 2.90
N SER A 98 -14.54 7.37 3.95
CA SER A 98 -15.69 7.63 4.79
C SER A 98 -16.76 8.26 3.89
N LYS A 99 -18.01 7.76 3.95
CA LYS A 99 -19.15 8.45 3.35
C LYS A 99 -19.35 9.77 4.14
N GLN A 100 -18.50 10.76 3.92
CA GLN A 100 -18.79 12.13 4.32
C GLN A 100 -19.90 12.60 3.38
N PHE A 101 -21.14 12.45 3.85
CA PHE A 101 -22.27 13.19 3.32
C PHE A 101 -21.93 14.67 3.50
N PHE A 102 -21.50 15.33 2.43
CA PHE A 102 -21.56 16.79 2.37
C PHE A 102 -23.05 17.15 2.32
N SER A 103 -23.64 17.40 3.48
CA SER A 103 -24.89 18.15 3.59
C SER A 103 -24.57 19.58 3.18
N LEU A 104 -24.79 19.90 1.90
CA LEU A 104 -24.89 21.28 1.45
C LEU A 104 -26.21 21.84 2.00
N GLY A 105 -26.11 22.60 3.08
CA GLY A 105 -27.13 23.52 3.58
C GLY A 105 -26.76 24.95 3.25
#